data_AF-A0A5C5W8Z7-F1
#
_entry.id   AF-A0A5C5W8Z7-F1
#
_cell.length_a   1.000
_cell.length_b   1.000
_cell.length_c   1.000
_cell.angle_alpha   90.00
_cell.angle_beta   90.00
_cell.angle_gamma   90.00
#
_symmetry.space_group_name_H-M   'P 1'
#
loop_
_entity.id
_entity.type
_entity.pdbx_description
1 polymer ?
#
loop_
_entity_poly.entity_id
_entity_poly.type
_entity_poly.pdbx_seq_one_letter_code
_entity_poly.pdbx_strand_id
1 'polypeptide(L)'
;MARQDYFAILGLAPGRYGPAEVERQFLLRRRTLLDRLHHPACREQASADLDRLHVAYAALRDPARQSQHLSEQRHAPDAVVLLARRIGDALEDGLLRHSRREQIIDEARRIGLSEFQAHLLIAQVLAGDDGFPIVRPQSAQVSAKRPRAKHASMRLAAAGVLALAFFLAAIRWLGI
;
A
#
# COMPACT_ATOMS: atom_id res chain seq x y z
N MET A 1 14.91 2.45 -8.13
CA MET A 1 14.33 3.81 -7.99
C MET A 1 12.87 3.66 -7.58
N ALA A 2 12.44 4.27 -6.48
CA ALA A 2 11.03 4.24 -6.07
C ALA A 2 10.18 4.98 -7.11
N ARG A 3 9.09 4.36 -7.58
CA ARG A 3 8.16 4.95 -8.56
C ARG A 3 7.45 6.13 -7.89
N GLN A 4 7.77 7.37 -8.30
CA GLN A 4 7.13 8.57 -7.74
C GLN A 4 5.66 8.65 -8.19
N ASP A 5 4.76 8.84 -7.23
CA ASP A 5 3.33 9.02 -7.48
C ASP A 5 3.04 10.50 -7.75
N TYR A 6 3.10 10.89 -9.03
CA TYR A 6 2.89 12.28 -9.45
C TYR A 6 1.47 12.78 -9.13
N PHE A 7 0.47 11.91 -9.10
CA PHE A 7 -0.89 12.27 -8.73
C PHE A 7 -0.96 12.66 -7.25
N ALA A 8 -0.35 11.87 -6.37
CA ALA A 8 -0.28 12.17 -4.95
C ALA A 8 0.44 13.49 -4.66
N ILE A 9 1.51 13.82 -5.42
CA ILE A 9 2.24 15.10 -5.27
C ILE A 9 1.33 16.29 -5.61
N LEU A 10 0.49 16.17 -6.64
CA LEU A 10 -0.51 17.19 -7.00
C LEU A 10 -1.78 17.17 -6.14
N GLY A 11 -1.91 16.22 -5.21
CA GLY A 11 -3.12 16.04 -4.40
C GLY A 11 -4.32 15.51 -5.21
N LEU A 12 -4.04 14.81 -6.31
CA LEU A 12 -5.04 14.18 -7.18
C LEU A 12 -5.11 12.67 -6.91
N ALA A 13 -6.28 12.07 -7.13
CA ALA A 13 -6.39 10.62 -7.21
C ALA A 13 -5.81 10.13 -8.55
N PRO A 14 -5.36 8.87 -8.69
CA PRO A 14 -4.94 8.36 -10.00
C PRO A 14 -6.12 8.36 -10.99
N GLY A 15 -6.00 9.12 -12.08
CA GLY A 15 -7.08 9.32 -13.04
C GLY A 15 -6.67 10.13 -14.27
N ARG A 16 -7.62 10.30 -15.21
CA ARG A 16 -7.45 11.19 -16.36
C ARG A 16 -8.04 12.55 -16.01
N TYR A 17 -7.23 13.60 -16.17
CA TYR A 17 -7.62 14.97 -15.84
C TYR A 17 -7.32 15.88 -17.02
N GLY A 18 -8.17 16.88 -17.22
CA GLY A 18 -7.91 17.90 -18.24
C GLY A 18 -6.69 18.76 -17.86
N PRO A 19 -5.94 19.30 -18.84
CA PRO A 19 -4.78 20.16 -18.56
C PRO A 19 -5.10 21.33 -17.63
N ALA A 20 -6.28 21.94 -17.77
CA ALA A 20 -6.73 23.05 -16.93
C ALA A 20 -6.95 22.66 -15.45
N GLU A 21 -7.37 21.42 -15.19
CA GLU A 21 -7.55 20.94 -13.82
C GLU A 21 -6.20 20.63 -13.16
N VAL A 22 -5.30 19.99 -13.90
CA VAL A 22 -3.91 19.74 -13.48
C VAL A 22 -3.19 21.06 -13.16
N GLU A 23 -3.34 22.06 -14.02
CA GLU A 23 -2.78 23.41 -13.81
C GLU A 23 -3.39 24.11 -12.59
N ARG A 24 -4.71 24.03 -12.40
CA ARG A 24 -5.38 24.59 -11.22
C ARG A 24 -4.81 24.00 -9.92
N GLN A 25 -4.65 22.68 -9.85
CA GLN A 25 -4.10 22.01 -8.66
C GLN A 25 -2.62 22.36 -8.44
N PHE A 26 -1.84 22.41 -9.52
CA PHE A 26 -0.45 22.85 -9.46
C PHE A 26 -0.33 24.26 -8.86
N LEU A 27 -1.12 25.22 -9.32
CA LEU A 27 -1.09 26.60 -8.81
C LEU A 27 -1.50 26.69 -7.34
N LEU A 28 -2.55 25.97 -6.93
CA LEU A 28 -3.00 25.92 -5.53
C LEU A 28 -1.89 25.37 -4.62
N ARG A 29 -1.26 24.26 -5.03
CA ARG A 29 -0.20 23.63 -4.24
C ARG A 29 1.07 24.46 -4.20
N ARG A 30 1.46 25.06 -5.34
CA ARG A 30 2.61 25.95 -5.46
C ARG A 30 2.48 27.13 -4.50
N ARG A 31 1.31 27.80 -4.47
CA ARG A 31 1.06 28.90 -3.53
C ARG A 31 1.32 28.48 -2.08
N THR A 32 0.78 27.35 -1.67
CA THR A 32 0.96 26.81 -0.32
C THR A 32 2.43 26.55 0.02
N LEU A 33 3.23 26.05 -0.93
CA LEU A 33 4.65 25.80 -0.72
C LEU A 33 5.49 27.07 -0.72
N LEU A 34 5.13 28.06 -1.55
CA LEU A 34 5.77 29.38 -1.54
C LEU A 34 5.56 30.09 -0.21
N ASP A 35 4.34 30.01 0.36
CA ASP A 35 4.06 30.57 1.69
C ASP A 35 4.97 29.93 2.76
N ARG A 36 5.27 28.63 2.63
CA ARG A 36 6.18 27.91 3.55
C ARG A 36 7.66 28.27 3.39
N LEU A 37 8.10 28.71 2.21
CA LEU A 37 9.50 29.12 1.99
C LEU A 37 9.91 30.33 2.84
N HIS A 38 8.95 31.13 3.30
CA HIS A 38 9.20 32.24 4.21
C HIS A 38 9.59 31.80 5.63
N HIS A 39 9.39 30.53 5.99
CA HIS A 39 9.78 29.99 7.30
C HIS A 39 11.16 29.30 7.22
N PRO A 40 12.19 29.79 7.95
CA PRO A 40 13.54 29.24 7.86
C PRO A 40 13.62 27.77 8.26
N ALA A 41 12.82 27.35 9.26
CA ALA A 41 12.80 25.97 9.76
C ALA A 41 12.31 24.93 8.73
N CYS A 42 11.56 25.35 7.71
CA CYS A 42 10.98 24.44 6.71
C CYS A 42 11.45 24.72 5.28
N ARG A 43 12.39 25.66 5.10
CA ARG A 43 12.76 26.19 3.78
C ARG A 43 13.32 25.11 2.85
N GLU A 44 14.24 24.28 3.35
CA GLU A 44 14.87 23.22 2.54
C GLU A 44 13.82 22.19 2.06
N GLN A 45 12.96 21.74 2.98
CA GLN A 45 11.91 20.79 2.63
C GLN A 45 10.88 21.39 1.66
N ALA A 46 10.48 22.64 1.87
CA ALA A 46 9.56 23.35 0.97
C ALA A 46 10.17 23.54 -0.44
N SER A 47 11.48 23.78 -0.54
CA SER A 47 12.20 23.83 -1.81
C SER A 47 12.18 22.48 -2.52
N ALA A 48 12.54 21.40 -1.82
CA ALA A 48 12.53 20.06 -2.37
C ALA A 48 11.12 19.62 -2.82
N ASP A 49 10.09 19.99 -2.06
CA ASP A 49 8.69 19.71 -2.42
C ASP A 49 8.23 20.54 -3.64
N LEU A 50 8.72 21.77 -3.81
CA LEU A 50 8.49 22.57 -5.02
C LEU A 50 9.09 21.92 -6.26
N ASP A 51 10.34 21.45 -6.17
CA ASP A 51 10.99 20.77 -7.28
C ASP A 51 10.22 19.51 -7.70
N ARG A 52 9.80 18.70 -6.72
CA ARG A 52 8.93 17.53 -6.97
C ARG A 52 7.59 17.92 -7.60
N LEU A 53 6.98 19.01 -7.14
CA LEU A 53 5.72 19.51 -7.67
C LEU A 53 5.86 19.92 -9.16
N HIS A 54 6.96 20.57 -9.53
CA HIS A 54 7.25 20.93 -10.92
C HIS A 54 7.45 19.71 -11.82
N VAL A 55 8.16 18.69 -11.34
CA VAL A 55 8.31 17.42 -12.08
C VAL A 55 6.96 16.74 -12.27
N ALA A 56 6.15 16.66 -11.21
CA ALA A 56 4.81 16.07 -11.29
C ALA A 56 3.90 16.81 -12.28
N TYR A 57 3.93 18.15 -12.27
CA TYR A 57 3.18 18.96 -13.23
C TYR A 57 3.64 18.71 -14.67
N ALA A 58 4.94 18.70 -14.93
CA ALA A 58 5.50 18.43 -16.25
C ALA A 58 5.16 17.01 -16.76
N ALA A 59 5.04 16.04 -15.86
CA ALA A 59 4.63 14.68 -16.19
C ALA A 59 3.13 14.56 -16.51
N LEU A 60 2.27 15.28 -15.78
CA LEU A 60 0.81 15.13 -15.85
C LEU A 60 0.10 16.16 -16.75
N ARG A 61 0.76 17.24 -17.16
CA ARG A 61 0.18 18.27 -18.06
C ARG A 61 -0.16 17.72 -19.44
N ASP A 62 0.62 16.76 -19.93
CA ASP A 62 0.41 16.11 -21.23
C ASP A 62 -0.50 14.87 -21.08
N PRO A 63 -1.68 14.85 -21.72
CA PRO A 63 -2.60 13.70 -21.68
C PRO A 63 -1.97 12.38 -22.14
N ALA A 64 -1.01 12.41 -23.07
CA ALA A 64 -0.33 11.22 -23.55
C ALA A 64 0.56 10.62 -22.46
N ARG A 65 1.38 11.46 -21.80
CA ARG A 65 2.22 11.06 -20.66
C ARG A 65 1.38 10.61 -19.46
N GLN A 66 0.26 11.29 -19.20
CA GLN A 66 -0.68 10.87 -18.16
C GLN A 66 -1.22 9.45 -18.43
N SER A 67 -1.60 9.18 -19.68
CA SER A 67 -2.09 7.85 -20.09
C SER A 67 -1.00 6.79 -19.96
N GLN A 68 0.24 7.10 -20.35
CA GLN A 68 1.38 6.21 -20.16
C GLN A 68 1.64 5.93 -18.67
N HIS A 69 1.60 6.94 -17.81
CA HIS A 69 1.80 6.75 -16.38
C HIS A 69 0.70 5.88 -15.76
N LEU A 70 -0.55 6.04 -16.21
CA LEU A 70 -1.68 5.23 -15.78
C LEU A 70 -1.58 3.77 -16.27
N SER A 71 -1.14 3.52 -17.51
CA SER A 71 -0.94 2.15 -17.99
C SER A 71 0.17 1.44 -17.23
N GLU A 72 1.26 2.15 -17.00
CA GLU A 72 2.37 1.75 -16.15
C GLU A 72 1.95 1.38 -14.72
N GLN A 73 1.06 2.17 -14.12
CA GLN A 73 0.48 1.88 -12.80
C GLN A 73 -0.53 0.73 -12.83
N ARG A 74 -1.25 0.51 -13.94
CA ARG A 74 -2.21 -0.60 -14.10
C ARG A 74 -1.55 -1.95 -14.32
N HIS A 75 -0.36 -2.00 -14.93
CA HIS A 75 0.34 -3.28 -15.13
C HIS A 75 1.04 -3.79 -13.86
N ALA A 76 1.28 -2.92 -12.88
CA ALA A 76 1.83 -3.31 -11.59
C ALA A 76 0.94 -4.29 -10.78
N PRO A 77 -0.38 -4.05 -10.60
CA PRO A 77 -1.24 -5.00 -9.87
C PRO A 77 -1.34 -6.36 -10.58
N ASP A 78 -1.40 -6.40 -11.91
CA ASP A 78 -1.44 -7.67 -12.64
C ASP A 78 -0.14 -8.46 -12.47
N ALA A 79 1.02 -7.79 -12.49
CA ALA A 79 2.31 -8.43 -12.26
C ALA A 79 2.44 -9.01 -10.83
N VAL A 80 1.92 -8.31 -9.83
CA VAL A 80 1.91 -8.79 -8.43
C VAL A 80 0.99 -10.00 -8.27
N VAL A 81 -0.19 -9.98 -8.88
CA VAL A 81 -1.14 -11.10 -8.85
C VAL A 81 -0.53 -12.33 -9.56
N LEU A 82 0.11 -12.14 -10.71
CA LEU A 82 0.82 -13.21 -11.42
C LEU A 82 1.97 -13.79 -10.59
N LEU A 83 2.76 -12.93 -9.93
CA LEU A 83 3.85 -13.36 -9.06
C LEU A 83 3.30 -14.15 -7.86
N ALA A 84 2.22 -13.69 -7.23
CA ALA A 84 1.60 -14.39 -6.11
C ALA A 84 1.04 -15.76 -6.50
N ARG A 85 0.37 -15.86 -7.66
CA ARG A 85 -0.06 -17.14 -8.21
C ARG A 85 1.13 -18.09 -8.42
N ARG A 86 2.23 -17.57 -8.97
CA ARG A 86 3.46 -18.32 -9.18
C ARG A 86 4.11 -18.78 -7.88
N ILE A 87 4.06 -17.96 -6.82
CA ILE A 87 4.50 -18.35 -5.48
C ILE A 87 3.66 -19.55 -5.01
N GLY A 88 2.33 -19.47 -5.15
CA GLY A 88 1.42 -20.56 -4.80
C GLY A 88 1.72 -21.86 -5.55
N ASP A 89 1.92 -21.77 -6.87
CA ASP A 89 2.27 -22.92 -7.72
C ASP A 89 3.67 -23.50 -7.39
N ALA A 90 4.56 -22.72 -6.78
CA ALA A 90 5.90 -23.13 -6.38
C ALA A 90 5.98 -23.71 -4.96
N LEU A 91 4.88 -23.71 -4.20
CA LEU A 91 4.81 -24.34 -2.88
C LEU A 91 4.71 -25.86 -3.05
N GLU A 92 5.68 -26.58 -2.49
CA GLU A 92 5.66 -28.03 -2.38
C GLU A 92 5.33 -28.35 -0.92
N ASP A 93 4.21 -29.04 -0.68
CA ASP A 93 3.71 -29.37 0.67
C ASP A 93 3.56 -28.15 1.61
N GLY A 94 3.20 -27.00 1.05
CA GLY A 94 3.03 -25.74 1.80
C GLY A 94 4.35 -25.06 2.19
N LEU A 95 5.48 -25.53 1.67
CA LEU A 95 6.80 -24.96 1.93
C LEU A 95 7.46 -24.48 0.65
N LEU A 96 8.17 -23.36 0.74
CA LEU A 96 8.93 -22.79 -0.35
C LEU A 96 10.41 -23.16 -0.21
N ARG A 97 10.95 -23.94 -1.15
CA ARG A 97 12.38 -24.29 -1.17
C ARG A 97 13.25 -23.04 -1.33
N HIS A 98 14.44 -23.03 -0.75
CA HIS A 98 15.37 -21.90 -0.82
C HIS A 98 15.68 -21.47 -2.26
N SER A 99 15.93 -22.40 -3.17
CA SER A 99 16.21 -22.08 -4.58
C SER A 99 15.04 -21.40 -5.28
N ARG A 100 13.79 -21.75 -4.92
CA ARG A 100 12.58 -21.11 -5.44
C ARG A 100 12.37 -19.72 -4.85
N ARG A 101 12.65 -19.55 -3.55
CA ARG A 101 12.60 -18.25 -2.87
C ARG A 101 13.49 -17.22 -3.59
N GLU A 102 14.74 -17.57 -3.88
CA GLU A 102 15.66 -16.67 -4.59
C GLU A 102 15.14 -16.29 -5.99
N GLN A 103 14.62 -17.27 -6.75
CA GLN A 103 14.03 -17.01 -8.07
C GLN A 103 12.84 -16.04 -8.01
N ILE A 104 11.99 -16.18 -6.99
CA ILE A 104 10.85 -15.30 -6.75
C ILE A 104 11.32 -13.88 -6.40
N ILE A 105 12.35 -13.74 -5.57
CA ILE A 105 12.91 -12.42 -5.19
C ILE A 105 13.51 -11.72 -6.43
N ASP A 106 14.23 -12.45 -7.27
CA ASP A 106 14.78 -11.90 -8.51
C ASP A 106 13.69 -11.49 -9.52
N GLU A 107 12.61 -12.27 -9.62
CA GLU A 107 11.44 -11.92 -10.42
C GLU A 107 10.70 -10.71 -9.87
N ALA A 108 10.51 -10.65 -8.55
CA ALA A 108 9.94 -9.50 -7.85
C ALA A 108 10.73 -8.21 -8.16
N ARG A 109 12.07 -8.30 -8.12
CA ARG A 109 12.96 -7.18 -8.47
C ARG A 109 12.79 -6.73 -9.91
N ARG A 110 12.62 -7.67 -10.87
CA ARG A 110 12.37 -7.37 -12.29
C ARG A 110 11.05 -6.64 -12.52
N ILE A 111 10.01 -6.94 -11.75
CA ILE A 111 8.72 -6.24 -11.81
C ILE A 111 8.66 -4.98 -10.92
N GLY A 112 9.78 -4.61 -10.28
CA GLY A 112 9.93 -3.37 -9.52
C GLY A 112 9.49 -3.44 -8.05
N LEU A 113 9.31 -4.64 -7.49
CA LEU A 113 9.10 -4.83 -6.05
C LEU A 113 10.43 -4.78 -5.30
N SER A 114 10.38 -4.24 -4.08
CA SER A 114 11.51 -4.36 -3.15
C SER A 114 11.60 -5.77 -2.57
N GLU A 115 12.77 -6.14 -2.08
CA GLU A 115 12.98 -7.43 -1.43
C GLU A 115 12.08 -7.63 -0.21
N PHE A 116 11.84 -6.58 0.58
CA PHE A 116 10.89 -6.62 1.69
C PHE A 116 9.45 -6.90 1.21
N GLN A 117 9.02 -6.25 0.12
CA GLN A 117 7.70 -6.49 -0.48
C GLN A 117 7.57 -7.92 -1.00
N ALA A 118 8.64 -8.46 -1.60
CA ALA A 118 8.67 -9.85 -2.05
C ALA A 118 8.49 -10.83 -0.86
N HIS A 119 9.21 -10.61 0.24
CA HIS A 119 9.07 -11.41 1.45
C HIS A 119 7.66 -11.35 2.07
N LEU A 120 7.06 -10.15 2.11
CA LEU A 120 5.68 -10.00 2.56
C LEU A 120 4.69 -10.76 1.68
N LEU A 121 4.87 -10.69 0.36
CA LEU A 121 4.02 -11.41 -0.59
C LEU A 121 4.13 -12.92 -0.39
N ILE A 122 5.35 -13.45 -0.20
CA ILE A 122 5.58 -14.85 0.11
C ILE A 122 4.88 -15.26 1.41
N ALA A 123 5.05 -14.48 2.48
CA ALA A 123 4.44 -14.75 3.78
C ALA A 123 2.91 -14.76 3.69
N GLN A 124 2.32 -13.87 2.90
CA GLN A 124 0.87 -13.80 2.70
C GLN A 124 0.34 -15.04 1.95
N VAL A 125 1.01 -15.45 0.87
CA VAL A 125 0.61 -16.65 0.11
C VAL A 125 0.73 -17.90 0.99
N LEU A 126 1.80 -18.00 1.80
CA LEU A 126 1.96 -19.08 2.79
C LEU A 126 0.86 -19.10 3.86
N ALA A 127 0.31 -17.93 4.22
CA ALA A 127 -0.78 -17.83 5.18
C ALA A 127 -2.15 -18.23 4.61
N GLY A 128 -2.26 -18.48 3.30
CA GLY A 128 -3.52 -18.83 2.64
C GLY A 128 -4.55 -17.70 2.64
N ASP A 129 -4.11 -16.44 2.75
CA ASP A 129 -5.00 -15.29 2.74
C ASP A 129 -5.22 -14.83 1.28
N ASP A 130 -6.29 -15.33 0.65
CA ASP A 130 -6.69 -15.02 -0.73
C ASP A 130 -7.05 -13.53 -0.94
N GLY A 131 -7.24 -12.78 0.14
CA GLY A 131 -7.47 -11.35 0.06
C GLY A 131 -6.14 -10.63 -0.17
N PHE A 132 -5.89 -10.08 -1.36
CA PHE A 132 -4.78 -9.15 -1.59
C PHE A 132 -5.10 -7.77 -0.98
N PRO A 133 -4.57 -7.36 0.20
CA PRO A 133 -4.44 -5.94 0.45
C PRO A 133 -3.28 -5.49 -0.44
N ILE A 134 -3.58 -4.98 -1.62
CA ILE A 134 -2.61 -4.15 -2.32
C ILE A 134 -2.39 -2.94 -1.41
N VAL A 135 -1.42 -3.05 -0.51
CA VAL A 135 -0.89 -1.92 0.24
C VAL A 135 -0.13 -1.09 -0.79
N ARG A 136 -0.89 -0.32 -1.58
CA ARG A 136 -0.37 0.94 -2.10
C ARG A 136 0.22 1.64 -0.89
N PRO A 137 1.46 2.17 -0.95
CA PRO A 137 1.91 3.10 0.05
C PRO A 137 0.96 4.29 0.00
N GLN A 138 -0.12 4.22 0.79
CA GLN A 138 -0.98 5.33 1.10
C GLN A 138 -0.10 6.28 1.88
N SER A 139 0.45 7.26 1.19
CA SER A 139 0.80 8.53 1.80
C SER A 139 -0.37 8.91 2.70
N ALA A 140 -0.10 8.95 3.99
CA ALA A 140 -1.05 9.04 5.09
C ALA A 140 -2.23 9.99 4.79
N GLN A 141 -3.33 9.45 4.30
CA GLN A 141 -4.63 10.10 4.40
C GLN A 141 -5.21 9.69 5.74
N VAL A 142 -5.02 10.59 6.71
CA VAL A 142 -5.90 10.72 7.86
C VAL A 142 -7.32 10.86 7.30
N SER A 143 -8.08 9.78 7.29
CA SER A 143 -9.51 9.81 7.01
C SER A 143 -10.23 9.07 8.13
N ALA A 144 -10.80 9.88 9.01
CA ALA A 144 -11.63 9.48 10.11
C ALA A 144 -12.85 8.68 9.63
N LYS A 145 -13.25 7.73 10.49
CA LYS A 145 -14.53 6.99 10.50
C LYS A 145 -14.88 6.14 9.27
N ARG A 146 -14.59 4.84 9.39
CA ARG A 146 -15.50 3.79 8.90
C ARG A 146 -15.93 2.87 10.05
N PRO A 147 -17.23 2.75 10.37
CA PRO A 147 -17.73 1.73 11.27
C PRO A 147 -18.23 0.54 10.43
N ARG A 148 -17.50 -0.59 10.43
CA ARG A 148 -18.08 -1.93 10.22
C ARG A 148 -17.03 -3.03 10.41
N ALA A 149 -16.69 -3.29 11.67
CA ALA A 149 -16.09 -4.56 12.10
C ALA A 149 -17.07 -5.22 13.09
N LYS A 150 -18.21 -5.72 12.58
CA LYS A 150 -19.23 -6.41 13.41
C LYS A 150 -19.06 -7.93 13.45
N HIS A 151 -18.19 -8.51 12.63
CA HIS A 151 -18.07 -9.98 12.54
C HIS A 151 -16.80 -10.56 13.17
N ALA A 152 -15.75 -9.74 13.39
CA ALA A 152 -14.51 -10.21 14.03
C ALA A 152 -14.60 -10.26 15.56
N SER A 153 -15.38 -9.36 16.18
CA SER A 153 -15.54 -9.29 17.64
C SER A 153 -16.39 -10.42 18.22
N MET A 154 -17.23 -11.07 17.42
CA MET A 154 -18.10 -12.15 17.90
C MET A 154 -17.34 -13.45 18.17
N ARG A 155 -16.22 -13.71 17.46
CA ARG A 155 -15.39 -14.90 17.68
C ARG A 155 -14.53 -14.79 18.95
N LEU A 156 -14.08 -13.59 19.32
CA LEU A 156 -13.35 -13.34 20.57
C LEU A 156 -14.23 -13.48 21.81
N ALA A 157 -15.51 -13.08 21.73
CA ALA A 157 -16.44 -13.24 22.84
C ALA A 157 -16.75 -14.73 23.13
N ALA A 158 -16.89 -15.57 22.10
CA ALA A 158 -17.18 -17.00 22.28
C ALA A 158 -16.02 -17.75 22.97
N ALA A 159 -14.77 -17.42 22.64
CA ALA A 159 -13.59 -18.04 23.28
C ALA A 159 -13.48 -17.69 24.78
N GLY A 160 -13.82 -16.45 25.16
CA GLY A 160 -13.80 -16.01 26.55
C GLY A 160 -14.84 -16.72 27.43
N VAL A 161 -16.05 -16.94 26.93
CA VAL A 161 -17.11 -17.63 27.67
C VAL A 161 -16.75 -19.10 27.92
N LEU A 162 -16.15 -19.78 26.95
CA LEU A 162 -15.69 -21.17 27.10
C LEU A 162 -14.56 -21.29 28.12
N ALA A 163 -13.58 -20.38 28.08
CA ALA A 163 -12.48 -20.36 29.05
C ALA A 163 -12.98 -20.13 30.48
N LEU A 164 -13.94 -19.20 30.67
CA LEU A 164 -14.54 -18.92 31.98
C LEU A 164 -15.37 -20.10 32.49
N ALA A 165 -16.13 -20.77 31.63
CA ALA A 165 -16.91 -21.95 31.99
C ALA A 165 -16.01 -23.11 32.45
N PHE A 166 -14.90 -23.37 31.74
CA PHE A 166 -13.92 -24.36 32.15
C PHE A 166 -13.24 -24.01 33.49
N PHE A 167 -12.91 -22.73 33.69
CA PHE A 167 -12.30 -22.27 34.94
C PHE A 167 -13.23 -22.46 36.14
N LEU A 168 -14.51 -22.11 36.01
CA LEU A 168 -15.51 -22.32 37.07
C LEU A 168 -15.79 -23.80 37.33
N ALA A 169 -15.81 -24.63 36.29
CA ALA A 169 -15.93 -26.08 36.45
C ALA A 169 -14.73 -26.67 37.21
N ALA A 170 -13.52 -26.17 36.94
CA ALA A 170 -12.30 -26.58 37.65
C ALA A 170 -12.33 -26.17 39.13
N ILE A 171 -12.76 -24.94 39.45
CA ILE A 171 -12.91 -24.49 40.85
C ILE A 171 -13.91 -25.38 41.59
N ARG A 172 -15.07 -25.67 40.98
CA ARG A 172 -16.09 -26.51 41.61
C ARG A 172 -15.63 -27.95 41.82
N TRP A 173 -14.80 -28.48 40.93
CA TRP A 173 -14.21 -29.81 41.10
C TRP A 173 -13.14 -29.84 42.22
N LEU A 174 -12.43 -28.73 42.43
CA LEU A 174 -11.42 -28.60 43.48
C LEU A 174 -12.00 -28.42 44.90
N GLY A 175 -13.32 -28.27 45.02
CA GLY A 175 -14.02 -28.22 46.31
C GLY A 175 -13.84 -26.93 47.10
N ILE A 176 -13.51 -25.83 46.41
CA ILE A 176 -13.52 -24.45 46.96
C ILE A 176 -14.91 -23.84 46.78
#